data_AF-A0A502MY93-F1
#
_entry.id   AF-A0A502MY93-F1
#
_cell.length_a   1.000
_cell.length_b   1.000
_cell.length_c   1.000
_cell.angle_alpha   90.00
_cell.angle_beta   90.00
_cell.angle_gamma   90.00
#
_symmetry.space_group_name_H-M   'P 1'
#
loop_
_entity.id
_entity.type
_entity.pdbx_description
1 polymer ?
#
loop_
_entity_poly.entity_id
_entity_poly.type
_entity_poly.pdbx_seq_one_letter_code
_entity_poly.pdbx_strand_id
1 'polypeptide(L)'
;MATKPSRRVAKASDHPELATLSKLALASYETLEGALRATNAALEAQARRFETVIDSISQGICFFDPDERLILCNRRYAEIYRIPPEKLHAGAMLSEIVELRLAAETSPMTGDAYGFRKLGER
;
A
#
# COMPACT_ATOMS: atom_id res chain seq x y z
N MET A 1 -64.56 -41.26 34.44
CA MET A 1 -64.46 -39.93 33.79
C MET A 1 -63.88 -39.01 34.86
N ALA A 2 -62.72 -38.37 34.75
CA ALA A 2 -62.18 -37.61 33.63
C ALA A 2 -60.64 -37.69 33.57
N THR A 3 -60.14 -37.80 32.35
CA THR A 3 -58.74 -37.72 31.90
C THR A 3 -58.23 -36.27 31.99
N LYS A 4 -57.08 -36.03 32.63
CA LYS A 4 -56.29 -34.79 32.44
C LYS A 4 -55.26 -35.05 31.33
N PRO A 5 -55.26 -34.28 30.23
CA PRO A 5 -54.25 -34.42 29.20
C PRO A 5 -52.99 -33.63 29.56
N SER A 6 -51.87 -34.30 29.35
CA SER A 6 -50.50 -33.80 29.38
C SER A 6 -50.31 -32.67 28.36
N ARG A 7 -49.81 -31.49 28.78
CA ARG A 7 -49.35 -30.45 27.84
C ARG A 7 -47.86 -30.68 27.58
N ARG A 8 -47.57 -31.35 26.46
CA ARG A 8 -46.23 -31.49 25.88
C ARG A 8 -45.57 -30.12 25.70
N VAL A 9 -44.36 -30.00 26.22
CA VAL A 9 -43.40 -28.96 25.83
C VAL A 9 -43.06 -29.20 24.35
N ALA A 10 -43.35 -28.23 23.49
CA ALA A 10 -42.90 -28.25 22.10
C ALA A 10 -41.37 -28.22 22.08
N LYS A 11 -40.77 -29.33 21.66
CA LYS A 11 -39.31 -29.47 21.52
C LYS A 11 -38.87 -28.55 20.39
N ALA A 12 -37.90 -27.69 20.69
CA ALA A 12 -37.21 -26.86 19.72
C ALA A 12 -36.77 -27.74 18.53
N SER A 13 -37.17 -27.33 17.34
CA SER A 13 -36.77 -27.95 16.08
C SER A 13 -35.26 -27.74 15.90
N ASP A 14 -34.47 -28.75 16.23
CA ASP A 14 -33.06 -28.83 15.84
C ASP A 14 -33.02 -28.83 14.30
N HIS A 15 -32.54 -27.75 13.68
CA HIS A 15 -32.35 -27.64 12.23
C HIS A 15 -30.90 -28.02 11.87
N PRO A 16 -30.60 -29.31 11.64
CA PRO A 16 -29.24 -29.78 11.33
C PRO A 16 -28.66 -29.14 10.06
N GLU A 17 -29.53 -28.68 9.15
CA GLU A 17 -29.14 -27.94 7.96
C GLU A 17 -28.52 -26.57 8.28
N LEU A 18 -29.09 -25.82 9.23
CA LEU A 18 -28.53 -24.52 9.66
C LEU A 18 -27.17 -24.70 10.35
N ALA A 19 -27.02 -25.75 11.17
CA ALA A 19 -25.74 -26.07 11.79
C ALA A 19 -24.69 -26.47 10.75
N THR A 20 -25.08 -27.22 9.72
CA THR A 20 -24.20 -27.61 8.61
C THR A 20 -23.78 -26.40 7.78
N LEU A 21 -24.73 -25.52 7.45
CA LEU A 21 -24.46 -24.27 6.74
C LEU A 21 -23.51 -23.37 7.53
N SER A 22 -23.72 -23.22 8.84
CA SER A 22 -22.82 -22.42 9.69
C SER A 22 -21.40 -22.98 9.72
N LYS A 23 -21.24 -24.31 9.81
CA LYS A 23 -19.91 -24.95 9.80
C LYS A 23 -19.21 -24.76 8.45
N LEU A 24 -19.93 -24.91 7.34
CA LEU A 24 -19.39 -24.69 6.01
C LEU A 24 -18.99 -23.22 5.81
N ALA A 25 -19.80 -22.27 6.28
CA ALA A 25 -19.51 -20.85 6.21
C ALA A 25 -18.23 -20.49 6.98
N LEU A 26 -18.05 -21.02 8.20
CA LEU A 26 -16.84 -20.82 8.99
C LEU A 26 -15.60 -21.40 8.28
N ALA A 27 -15.67 -22.64 7.80
CA ALA A 27 -14.55 -23.27 7.09
C ALA A 27 -14.19 -22.52 5.79
N SER A 28 -15.19 -22.01 5.06
CA SER A 28 -14.98 -21.18 3.87
C SER A 28 -14.30 -19.86 4.23
N TYR A 29 -14.70 -19.22 5.34
CA TYR A 29 -14.12 -17.97 5.80
C TYR A 29 -12.67 -18.13 6.24
N GLU A 30 -12.36 -19.17 7.01
CA GLU A 30 -10.98 -19.52 7.41
C GLU A 30 -10.09 -19.76 6.19
N THR A 31 -10.60 -20.45 5.18
CA THR A 31 -9.88 -20.69 3.92
C THR A 31 -9.60 -19.40 3.17
N LEU A 32 -10.60 -18.51 3.07
CA LEU A 32 -10.45 -17.21 2.41
C LEU A 32 -9.47 -16.31 3.15
N GLU A 33 -9.54 -16.25 4.49
CA GLU A 33 -8.59 -15.51 5.30
C GLU A 33 -7.17 -16.04 5.13
N GLY A 34 -6.99 -17.36 5.12
CA GLY A 34 -5.71 -18.00 4.88
C GLY A 34 -5.13 -17.63 3.52
N ALA A 35 -5.96 -17.69 2.47
CA ALA A 35 -5.57 -17.31 1.11
C ALA A 35 -5.18 -15.82 1.03
N LEU A 36 -5.99 -14.93 1.62
CA LEU A 36 -5.71 -13.49 1.64
C LEU A 36 -4.40 -13.18 2.36
N ARG A 37 -4.14 -13.81 3.52
CA ARG A 37 -2.89 -13.66 4.25
C ARG A 37 -1.70 -14.13 3.42
N ALA A 38 -1.81 -15.27 2.75
CA ALA A 38 -0.76 -15.79 1.89
C ALA A 38 -0.47 -14.85 0.70
N THR A 39 -1.51 -14.33 0.04
CA THR A 39 -1.37 -13.35 -1.04
C THR A 39 -0.70 -12.07 -0.56
N ASN A 40 -1.14 -11.51 0.57
CA ASN A 40 -0.51 -10.31 1.14
C ASN A 40 0.97 -10.53 1.47
N ALA A 41 1.30 -11.64 2.13
CA ALA A 41 2.68 -11.98 2.44
C ALA A 41 3.56 -12.13 1.19
N ALA A 42 3.01 -12.72 0.12
CA ALA A 42 3.71 -12.85 -1.17
C ALA A 42 3.94 -11.49 -1.83
N LEU A 43 2.93 -10.60 -1.83
CA LEU A 43 3.04 -9.24 -2.36
C LEU A 43 4.08 -8.41 -1.60
N GLU A 44 4.06 -8.48 -0.26
CA GLU A 44 5.06 -7.80 0.57
C GLU A 44 6.48 -8.34 0.32
N ALA A 45 6.63 -9.66 0.18
CA ALA A 45 7.93 -10.25 -0.13
C ALA A 45 8.43 -9.82 -1.50
N GLN A 46 7.53 -9.68 -2.48
CA GLN A 46 7.87 -9.18 -3.80
C GLN A 46 8.24 -7.68 -3.77
N ALA A 47 7.50 -6.85 -3.02
CA ALA A 47 7.82 -5.43 -2.84
C ALA A 47 9.22 -5.24 -2.22
N ARG A 48 9.54 -5.98 -1.14
CA ARG A 48 10.88 -5.95 -0.52
C ARG A 48 12.00 -6.35 -1.47
N ARG A 49 11.76 -7.34 -2.34
CA ARG A 49 12.72 -7.73 -3.38
C ARG A 49 12.94 -6.62 -4.39
N PHE A 50 11.87 -5.96 -4.83
CA PHE A 50 11.98 -4.82 -5.75
C PHE A 50 12.76 -3.66 -5.13
N GLU A 51 12.46 -3.29 -3.88
CA GLU A 51 13.22 -2.28 -3.13
C GLU A 51 14.71 -2.64 -3.07
N THR A 52 15.03 -3.88 -2.71
CA THR A 52 16.42 -4.37 -2.63
C THR A 52 17.14 -4.27 -3.97
N VAL A 53 16.49 -4.68 -5.07
CA VAL A 53 17.07 -4.61 -6.41
C VAL A 53 17.32 -3.15 -6.81
N ILE A 54 16.33 -2.28 -6.62
CA ILE A 54 16.41 -0.87 -6.99
C ILE A 54 17.50 -0.14 -6.18
N ASP A 55 17.65 -0.44 -4.89
CA ASP A 55 18.69 0.15 -4.04
C ASP A 55 20.09 -0.40 -4.33
N SER A 56 20.20 -1.58 -4.93
CA SER A 56 21.49 -2.13 -5.36
C SER A 56 22.05 -1.49 -6.63
N ILE A 57 21.22 -0.77 -7.39
CA ILE A 57 21.62 -0.11 -8.64
C ILE A 57 22.49 1.11 -8.31
N SER A 58 23.65 1.22 -8.96
CA SER A 58 24.64 2.30 -8.75
C SER A 58 24.19 3.67 -9.28
N GLN A 59 23.13 3.69 -10.10
CA GLN A 59 22.48 4.89 -10.61
C GLN A 59 21.36 5.36 -9.69
N GLY A 60 21.12 6.68 -9.67
CA GLY A 60 19.96 7.26 -8.99
C GLY A 60 18.70 7.05 -9.82
N ILE A 61 17.67 6.48 -9.21
CA ILE A 61 16.38 6.21 -9.85
C ILE A 61 15.31 7.01 -9.13
N CYS A 62 14.52 7.77 -9.89
CA CYS A 62 13.28 8.39 -9.42
C CYS A 62 12.19 8.21 -10.49
N PHE A 63 10.95 7.99 -10.08
CA PHE A 63 9.81 7.85 -10.97
C PHE A 63 8.66 8.74 -10.52
N PHE A 64 7.96 9.36 -11.47
CA PHE A 64 6.88 10.31 -11.23
C PHE A 64 5.58 9.83 -11.87
N ASP A 65 4.46 10.19 -11.27
CA ASP A 65 3.13 10.02 -11.87
C ASP A 65 2.85 11.13 -12.92
N PRO A 66 1.71 11.06 -13.64
CA PRO A 66 1.34 12.08 -14.61
C PRO A 66 1.13 13.49 -14.04
N ASP A 67 0.89 13.61 -12.73
CA ASP A 67 0.75 14.88 -12.00
C ASP A 67 2.10 15.37 -11.42
N GLU A 68 3.20 14.80 -11.91
CA GLU A 68 4.58 15.10 -11.49
C GLU A 68 4.86 14.83 -10.01
N ARG A 69 4.17 13.86 -9.42
CA ARG A 69 4.39 13.45 -8.03
C ARG A 69 5.28 12.22 -7.96
N LEU A 70 6.22 12.24 -7.03
CA LEU A 70 7.18 11.17 -6.82
C LEU A 70 6.45 9.87 -6.43
N ILE A 71 6.59 8.82 -7.23
CA ILE A 71 6.09 7.47 -6.91
C ILE A 71 7.17 6.69 -6.16
N LEU A 72 8.42 6.77 -6.64
CA LEU A 72 9.53 5.99 -6.12
C LEU A 72 10.84 6.77 -6.26
N CYS A 73 11.70 6.67 -5.26
CA CYS A 73 13.08 7.17 -5.30
C CYS A 73 13.97 6.17 -4.58
N ASN A 74 15.07 5.74 -5.21
CA ASN A 74 16.05 4.89 -4.54
C ASN A 74 16.98 5.72 -3.64
N ARG A 75 17.63 5.06 -2.68
CA ARG A 75 18.59 5.74 -1.78
C ARG A 75 19.73 6.41 -2.55
N ARG A 76 20.16 5.78 -3.65
CA ARG A 76 21.27 6.27 -4.48
C ARG A 76 21.00 7.64 -5.10
N TYR A 77 19.75 7.94 -5.45
CA TYR A 77 19.36 9.25 -5.97
C TYR A 77 19.59 10.37 -4.94
N ALA A 78 19.17 10.14 -3.69
CA ALA A 78 19.38 11.08 -2.59
C ALA A 78 20.87 11.39 -2.37
N GLU A 79 21.72 10.35 -2.43
CA GLU A 79 23.17 10.47 -2.32
C GLU A 79 23.79 11.29 -3.46
N ILE A 80 23.40 11.00 -4.71
CA ILE A 80 23.92 11.69 -5.90
C ILE A 80 23.59 13.19 -5.85
N TYR A 81 22.36 13.53 -5.49
CA TYR A 81 21.88 14.92 -5.50
C TYR A 81 22.03 15.63 -4.16
N ARG A 82 22.61 14.97 -3.14
CA ARG A 82 22.83 15.51 -1.78
C ARG A 82 21.55 16.03 -1.12
N ILE A 83 20.45 15.33 -1.36
CA ILE A 83 19.14 15.68 -0.81
C ILE A 83 18.90 14.83 0.43
N PRO A 84 18.45 15.41 1.56
CA PRO A 84 18.03 14.64 2.71
C PRO A 84 16.90 13.66 2.32
N PRO A 85 17.03 12.35 2.60
CA PRO A 85 16.07 11.34 2.13
C PRO A 85 14.65 11.58 2.66
N GLU A 86 14.50 12.27 3.80
CA GLU A 86 13.20 12.63 4.39
C GLU A 86 12.41 13.60 3.49
N LYS A 87 13.09 14.31 2.59
CA LYS A 87 12.47 15.22 1.62
C LYS A 87 12.09 14.53 0.31
N LEU A 88 12.50 13.27 0.11
CA LEU A 88 12.21 12.47 -1.08
C LEU A 88 11.15 11.40 -0.76
N HIS A 89 9.98 11.86 -0.32
CA HIS A 89 8.86 10.98 0.02
C HIS A 89 7.87 10.83 -1.14
N ALA A 90 7.13 9.72 -1.17
CA ALA A 90 6.05 9.53 -2.13
C ALA A 90 5.06 10.71 -2.08
N GLY A 91 4.64 11.19 -3.25
CA GLY A 91 3.75 12.35 -3.40
C GLY A 91 4.43 13.71 -3.51
N ALA A 92 5.74 13.83 -3.20
CA ALA A 92 6.50 15.07 -3.36
C ALA A 92 6.48 15.54 -4.83
N MET A 93 6.29 16.84 -5.07
CA MET A 93 6.24 17.37 -6.42
C MET A 93 7.64 17.45 -7.04
N LEU A 94 7.71 17.20 -8.34
CA LEU A 94 8.94 17.34 -9.11
C LEU A 94 9.55 18.74 -8.96
N SER A 95 8.72 19.79 -8.91
CA SER A 95 9.17 21.17 -8.70
C SER A 95 9.92 21.35 -7.37
N GLU A 96 9.40 20.81 -6.27
CA GLU A 96 10.05 20.82 -4.95
C GLU A 96 11.39 20.09 -4.99
N ILE A 97 11.46 18.96 -5.69
CA ILE A 97 12.69 18.18 -5.84
C ILE A 97 13.72 18.94 -6.67
N VAL A 98 13.30 19.64 -7.73
CA VAL A 98 14.20 20.49 -8.52
C VAL A 98 14.73 21.66 -7.68
N GLU A 99 13.90 22.29 -6.85
CA GLU A 99 14.35 23.33 -5.92
C GLU A 99 15.41 22.79 -4.93
N LEU A 100 15.23 21.56 -4.42
CA LEU A 100 16.22 20.91 -3.56
C LEU A 100 17.54 20.64 -4.29
N ARG A 101 17.49 20.21 -5.56
CA ARG A 101 18.68 20.00 -6.40
C ARG A 101 19.43 21.30 -6.69
N LEU A 102 18.69 22.39 -6.92
CA LEU A 102 19.27 23.72 -7.10
C LEU A 102 19.93 24.21 -5.81
N ALA A 103 19.24 24.07 -4.67
CA ALA A 103 19.77 24.44 -3.35
C ALA A 103 21.01 23.63 -2.96
N ALA A 104 21.10 22.38 -3.42
CA ALA A 104 22.26 21.50 -3.21
C ALA A 104 23.38 21.70 -4.25
N GLU A 105 23.22 22.60 -5.22
CA GLU A 105 24.15 22.84 -6.33
C GLU A 105 24.46 21.58 -7.14
N THR A 106 23.50 20.65 -7.24
CA THR A 106 23.64 19.37 -7.95
C THR A 106 22.86 19.33 -9.27
N SER A 107 22.23 20.43 -9.66
CA SER A 107 21.59 20.59 -10.96
C SER A 107 22.56 21.16 -12.00
N PRO A 108 22.80 20.49 -13.14
CA PRO A 108 23.58 21.06 -14.25
C PRO A 108 22.82 22.14 -15.03
N MET A 109 21.51 22.29 -14.77
CA MET A 109 20.61 23.24 -15.43
C MET A 109 20.08 24.24 -14.41
N THR A 110 19.85 25.48 -14.84
CA THR A 110 19.18 26.52 -14.06
C THR A 110 17.69 26.22 -13.92
N GLY A 111 17.04 26.73 -12.86
CA GLY A 111 15.65 26.38 -12.54
C GLY A 111 14.61 26.74 -13.60
N ASP A 112 14.91 27.75 -14.43
CA ASP A 112 14.11 28.16 -15.60
C ASP A 112 14.07 27.11 -16.72
N ALA A 113 15.14 26.31 -16.87
CA ALA A 113 15.22 25.25 -17.87
C ALA A 113 14.21 24.11 -17.62
N TYR A 114 13.69 24.00 -16.41
CA TYR A 114 12.66 23.02 -16.06
C TYR A 114 11.23 23.53 -16.30
N GLY A 115 11.06 24.78 -16.75
CA GLY A 115 9.74 25.33 -17.11
C GLY A 115 8.79 25.57 -15.93
N PHE A 116 9.27 25.44 -14.68
CA PHE A 116 8.45 25.70 -13.50
C PHE A 116 8.31 27.22 -13.28
N ARG A 117 7.06 27.72 -13.26
CA ARG A 117 6.78 29.03 -12.66
C ARG A 117 6.97 28.90 -11.15
N LYS A 118 7.76 29.80 -10.55
CA LYS A 118 8.03 29.80 -9.11
C LYS A 118 6.73 29.67 -8.33
N LEU A 119 6.70 28.70 -7.39
CA LEU A 119 5.59 28.52 -6.46
C LEU A 119 5.58 29.72 -5.49
N GLY A 120 4.92 30.80 -5.86
CA GLY A 120 4.91 32.03 -5.07
C GLY A 120 4.23 33.27 -5.68
N GLU A 121 3.80 33.24 -6.94
CA GLU A 121 2.97 34.30 -7.52
C GLU A 121 1.50 33.85 -7.58
N ARG A 122 0.79 34.02 -6.47
CA ARG A 122 -0.68 34.13 -6.41
C ARG A 122 -1.07 35.24 -5.46
#